data_AF-A0AA35U4K3-F1
#
_entry.id   AF-A0AA35U4K3-F1
#
_cell.length_a   1.000
_cell.length_b   1.000
_cell.length_c   1.000
_cell.angle_alpha   90.00
_cell.angle_beta   90.00
_cell.angle_gamma   90.00
#
_symmetry.space_group_name_H-M   'P 1'
#
loop_
_entity.id
_entity.type
_entity.pdbx_description
1 polymer ?
#
loop_
_entity_poly.entity_id
_entity_poly.type
_entity_poly.pdbx_seq_one_letter_code
_entity_poly.pdbx_strand_id
1 'polypeptide(L)'
;MRYCLCFLLLLSALFHKKTTIFARMETSLMNLNKNKIFGYAALIMGLLGVAIIVLGILLYKEYIVGFGLVGAGFMAVAWTFNALRGRI
;
A
#
# COMPACT_ATOMS: atom_id res chain seq x y z
N MET A 1 -19.14 23.71 10.99
CA MET A 1 -17.71 23.98 10.69
C MET A 1 -16.72 23.44 11.73
N ARG A 2 -16.96 23.54 13.06
CA ARG A 2 -15.98 23.09 14.10
C ARG A 2 -15.80 21.57 14.25
N TYR A 3 -16.81 20.76 13.93
CA TYR A 3 -16.71 19.29 13.98
C TYR A 3 -15.89 18.69 12.83
N CYS A 4 -15.80 19.39 11.69
CA CYS A 4 -15.02 18.93 10.54
C CYS A 4 -13.50 19.01 10.81
N LEU A 5 -13.05 20.12 11.42
CA LEU A 5 -11.63 20.30 11.77
C LEU A 5 -11.15 19.35 12.87
N CYS A 6 -11.99 19.09 13.88
CA CYS A 6 -11.65 18.20 14.99
C CYS A 6 -11.58 16.73 14.56
N PHE A 7 -12.49 16.30 13.66
CA PHE A 7 -12.46 14.96 13.08
C PHE A 7 -11.27 14.76 12.12
N LEU A 8 -10.90 15.80 11.35
CA LEU A 8 -9.73 15.77 10.47
C LEU A 8 -8.40 15.70 11.26
N LEU A 9 -8.32 16.39 12.41
CA LEU A 9 -7.17 16.34 13.33
C LEU A 9 -7.05 14.99 14.05
N LEU A 10 -8.17 14.37 14.42
CA LEU A 10 -8.17 13.02 14.98
C LEU A 10 -7.76 11.97 13.94
N LEU A 11 -8.19 12.15 12.68
CA LEU A 11 -7.86 11.27 11.57
C LEU A 11 -6.37 11.36 11.20
N SER A 12 -5.78 12.57 11.19
CA SER A 12 -4.34 12.75 10.94
C SER A 12 -3.46 12.19 12.06
N ALA A 13 -3.89 12.32 13.32
CA ALA A 13 -3.20 11.71 14.47
C ALA A 13 -3.24 10.17 14.43
N LEU A 14 -4.37 9.58 14.01
CA LEU A 14 -4.49 8.13 13.82
C LEU A 14 -3.66 7.64 12.61
N PHE A 15 -3.55 8.45 11.55
CA PHE A 15 -2.73 8.12 10.38
C PHE A 15 -1.22 8.06 10.72
N HIS A 16 -0.75 8.96 11.58
CA HIS A 16 0.65 8.99 12.04
C HIS A 16 1.01 7.84 13.01
N LYS A 17 0.05 7.37 13.82
CA LYS A 17 0.28 6.21 14.70
C LYS A 17 0.32 4.88 13.92
N LYS A 18 -0.34 4.81 12.77
CA LYS A 18 -0.39 3.60 11.93
C LYS A 18 0.87 3.42 11.07
N THR A 19 1.52 4.51 10.66
CA THR A 19 2.77 4.48 9.89
C THR A 19 3.97 3.99 10.70
N THR A 20 4.01 4.25 12.01
CA THR A 20 5.09 3.78 12.89
C THR A 20 5.04 2.28 13.19
N ILE A 21 3.86 1.66 13.18
CA ILE A 21 3.71 0.20 13.31
C ILE A 21 4.05 -0.50 11.99
N PHE A 22 3.71 0.11 10.84
CA PHE A 22 4.06 -0.41 9.52
C PHE A 22 5.59 -0.42 9.29
N ALA A 23 6.30 0.61 9.78
CA ALA A 23 7.76 0.65 9.74
C ALA A 23 8.46 -0.40 10.63
N ARG A 24 7.81 -0.88 11.71
CA ARG A 24 8.35 -1.91 12.62
C ARG A 24 8.31 -3.32 12.01
N MET A 25 7.48 -3.56 10.99
CA MET A 25 7.39 -4.85 10.29
C MET A 25 8.50 -5.03 9.21
N GLU A 26 9.16 -3.94 8.80
CA GLU A 26 10.20 -3.99 7.75
C GLU A 26 11.55 -4.52 8.30
N THR A 27 11.80 -4.39 9.61
CA THR A 27 13.12 -4.70 10.19
C THR A 27 13.41 -6.18 10.42
N SER A 28 12.41 -7.07 10.34
CA SER A 28 12.65 -8.52 10.44
C SER A 28 13.14 -9.17 9.14
N LEU A 29 13.15 -8.42 8.02
CA LEU A 29 13.54 -8.92 6.69
C LEU A 29 15.00 -8.63 6.32
N MET A 30 15.83 -8.19 7.28
CA MET A 30 17.26 -7.90 7.05
C MET A 30 18.14 -9.17 6.94
N ASN A 31 17.55 -10.34 6.67
CA ASN A 31 18.27 -11.61 6.50
C ASN A 31 17.72 -12.45 5.34
N LEU A 32 17.36 -11.81 4.23
CA LEU A 32 17.09 -12.50 2.96
C LEU A 32 18.05 -11.98 1.88
N ASN A 33 18.41 -12.87 0.95
CA ASN A 33 19.22 -12.51 -0.22
C ASN A 33 18.61 -11.29 -0.92
N LYS A 34 19.41 -10.25 -1.20
CA LYS A 34 18.97 -8.93 -1.66
C LYS A 34 18.10 -9.01 -2.93
N ASN A 35 18.43 -9.91 -3.87
CA ASN A 35 17.65 -10.17 -5.08
C ASN A 35 16.28 -10.80 -4.83
N LYS A 36 16.08 -11.44 -3.67
CA LYS A 36 14.83 -12.09 -3.28
C LYS A 36 13.89 -11.12 -2.59
N ILE A 37 14.40 -10.20 -1.76
CA ILE A 37 13.61 -9.17 -1.08
C ILE A 37 12.82 -8.32 -2.08
N PHE A 38 13.48 -7.85 -3.15
CA PHE A 38 12.79 -7.08 -4.21
C PHE A 38 11.71 -7.88 -4.93
N GLY A 39 11.93 -9.19 -5.12
CA GLY A 39 10.93 -10.09 -5.69
C GLY A 39 9.71 -10.26 -4.78
N TYR A 40 9.93 -10.47 -3.48
CA TYR A 40 8.85 -10.59 -2.50
C TYR A 40 8.09 -9.27 -2.32
N ALA A 41 8.80 -8.13 -2.36
CA ALA A 41 8.19 -6.80 -2.31
C ALA A 41 7.25 -6.55 -3.50
N ALA A 42 7.69 -6.84 -4.73
CA ALA A 42 6.87 -6.69 -5.93
C ALA A 42 5.61 -7.59 -5.87
N LEU A 43 5.76 -8.81 -5.39
CA LEU A 43 4.67 -9.78 -5.26
C LEU A 43 3.61 -9.30 -4.24
N ILE A 44 4.05 -8.88 -3.06
CA ILE A 44 3.15 -8.38 -2.00
C ILE A 44 2.41 -7.11 -2.46
N MET A 45 3.10 -6.17 -3.11
CA MET A 45 2.48 -4.93 -3.61
C MET A 45 1.46 -5.20 -4.71
N GLY A 46 1.73 -6.14 -5.64
CA GLY A 46 0.77 -6.55 -6.66
C GLY A 46 -0.47 -7.23 -6.06
N LEU A 47 -0.27 -8.10 -5.07
CA LEU A 47 -1.37 -8.78 -4.36
C LEU A 47 -2.29 -7.77 -3.64
N LEU A 48 -1.69 -6.76 -3.00
CA LEU A 48 -2.43 -5.67 -2.35
C LEU A 48 -3.22 -4.83 -3.37
N GLY A 49 -2.64 -4.53 -4.53
CA GLY A 49 -3.34 -3.82 -5.61
C GLY A 49 -4.60 -4.53 -6.08
N VAL A 50 -4.53 -5.85 -6.29
CA VAL A 50 -5.69 -6.67 -6.66
C VAL A 50 -6.72 -6.70 -5.53
N ALA A 51 -6.29 -6.88 -4.28
CA ALA A 51 -7.19 -6.91 -3.13
C ALA A 51 -7.99 -5.61 -3.01
N ILE A 52 -7.36 -4.44 -3.22
CA ILE A 52 -8.03 -3.14 -3.18
C ILE A 52 -9.05 -2.98 -4.30
N ILE A 53 -8.75 -3.46 -5.52
CA ILE A 53 -9.70 -3.42 -6.63
C ILE A 53 -10.92 -4.30 -6.33
N VAL A 54 -10.71 -5.51 -5.83
CA VAL A 54 -11.79 -6.43 -5.44
C VAL A 54 -12.65 -5.84 -4.33
N LEU A 55 -12.03 -5.23 -3.31
CA LEU A 55 -12.73 -4.52 -2.24
C LEU A 55 -13.56 -3.34 -2.76
N GLY A 56 -13.03 -2.57 -3.71
CA GLY A 56 -13.74 -1.45 -4.34
C GLY A 56 -15.00 -1.87 -5.08
N ILE A 57 -14.95 -3.01 -5.77
CA ILE A 57 -16.09 -3.55 -6.54
C ILE A 57 -17.19 -4.09 -5.62
N LEU A 58 -16.81 -4.75 -4.52
CA LEU A 58 -17.76 -5.43 -3.63
C LEU A 58 -18.37 -4.52 -2.56
N LEU A 59 -17.58 -3.60 -1.99
CA LEU A 59 -18.00 -2.86 -0.79
C LEU A 59 -18.51 -1.44 -1.12
N TYR A 60 -18.09 -0.84 -2.24
CA TYR A 60 -18.33 0.58 -2.53
C TYR A 60 -18.48 0.88 -4.04
N LYS A 61 -19.64 0.53 -4.63
CA LYS A 61 -19.92 0.77 -6.06
C LYS A 61 -19.84 2.26 -6.48
N GLU A 62 -20.14 3.18 -5.58
CA GLU A 62 -20.07 4.63 -5.85
C GLU A 62 -18.62 5.11 -6.09
N TYR A 63 -17.63 4.41 -5.54
CA TYR A 63 -16.22 4.82 -5.54
C TYR A 63 -15.32 3.95 -6.42
N ILE A 64 -15.90 3.17 -7.35
CA ILE A 64 -15.17 2.24 -8.23
C ILE A 64 -14.00 2.92 -8.94
N VAL A 65 -14.16 4.16 -9.39
CA VAL A 65 -13.13 4.93 -10.10
C VAL A 65 -11.91 5.20 -9.20
N GLY A 66 -12.14 5.55 -7.92
CA GLY A 66 -11.07 5.81 -6.95
C GLY A 66 -10.30 4.54 -6.57
N PHE A 67 -11.02 3.44 -6.32
CA PHE A 67 -10.40 2.15 -6.03
C PHE A 67 -9.65 1.57 -7.24
N GLY A 68 -10.15 1.80 -8.45
CA GLY A 68 -9.46 1.45 -9.70
C GLY A 68 -8.16 2.24 -9.91
N LEU A 69 -8.17 3.55 -9.66
CA LEU A 69 -6.99 4.40 -9.77
C LEU A 69 -5.91 3.99 -8.76
N VAL A 70 -6.29 3.76 -7.50
CA VAL A 70 -5.38 3.31 -6.45
C VAL A 70 -4.81 1.93 -6.78
N GLY A 71 -5.66 0.99 -7.21
CA GLY A 71 -5.23 -0.34 -7.65
C GLY A 71 -4.25 -0.31 -8.82
N ALA A 72 -4.49 0.54 -9.83
CA ALA A 72 -3.58 0.76 -10.93
C ALA A 72 -2.23 1.34 -10.46
N GLY A 73 -2.24 2.25 -9.47
CA GLY A 73 -1.03 2.76 -8.84
C GLY A 73 -0.20 1.68 -8.16
N PHE A 74 -0.83 0.76 -7.42
CA PHE A 74 -0.14 -0.39 -6.82
C PHE A 74 0.44 -1.35 -7.87
N MET A 75 -0.23 -1.54 -9.00
CA MET A 75 0.30 -2.31 -10.12
C MET A 75 1.55 -1.66 -10.76
N ALA A 76 1.55 -0.33 -10.91
CA ALA A 76 2.71 0.40 -11.42
C ALA A 76 3.93 0.27 -10.49
N VAL A 77 3.71 0.33 -9.17
CA VAL A 77 4.76 0.13 -8.16
C VAL A 77 5.28 -1.31 -8.18
N ALA A 78 4.40 -2.31 -8.28
CA ALA A 78 4.79 -3.72 -8.41
C ALA A 78 5.64 -3.96 -9.67
N TRP A 79 5.28 -3.35 -10.80
CA TRP A 79 6.05 -3.44 -12.03
C TRP A 79 7.43 -2.79 -11.89
N THR A 80 7.51 -1.63 -11.23
CA THR A 80 8.78 -0.94 -10.97
C THR A 80 9.72 -1.80 -10.11
N PHE A 81 9.21 -2.41 -9.05
CA PHE A 81 10.02 -3.32 -8.21
C PHE A 81 10.45 -4.58 -8.94
N ASN A 82 9.59 -5.12 -9.81
CA ASN A 82 9.95 -6.24 -10.67
C ASN A 82 11.07 -5.85 -11.68
N ALA A 83 11.07 -4.62 -12.19
CA ALA A 83 12.11 -4.11 -13.10
C ALA A 83 13.45 -3.79 -12.40
N LEU A 84 13.42 -3.46 -11.11
CA LEU A 84 14.61 -3.24 -10.29
C LEU A 84 15.26 -4.57 -9.87
N ARG A 85 14.50 -5.66 -9.83
CA ARG A 85 14.98 -6.98 -9.42
C ARG A 85 16.12 -7.45 -10.34
N GLY A 86 17.33 -7.58 -9.78
CA GLY A 86 18.51 -8.02 -10.54
C GLY A 86 19.44 -6.90 -10.99
N ARG A 87 19.09 -5.63 -10.77
CA ARG A 87 19.95 -4.47 -11.07
C ARG A 87 20.55 -3.80 -9.84
N ILE A 88 20.14 -4.22 -8.65
CA ILE A 88 20.52 -3.70 -7.33
C ILE A 88 20.90 -4.84 -6.40
#